data_AF-A0A7C7I962-F1
#
_entry.id   AF-A0A7C7I962-F1
#
_cell.length_a   1.000
_cell.length_b   1.000
_cell.length_c   1.000
_cell.angle_alpha   90.00
_cell.angle_beta   90.00
_cell.angle_gamma   90.00
#
_symmetry.space_group_name_H-M   'P 1'
#
loop_
_entity.id
_entity.type
_entity.pdbx_description
1 polymer ?
#
loop_
_entity_poly.entity_id
_entity_poly.type
_entity_poly.pdbx_seq_one_letter_code
_entity_poly.pdbx_strand_id
1 'polypeptide(L)' 'MTQETQSAITPEVKAMIGVAGDVVESWGVVDAEYLRRFTQAVMDPDPRYWDEEFAKSTPYGEIITPPIMVRRT' A
#
# COMPACT_ATOMS: atom_id res chain seq x y z
N MET A 1 27.82 9.16 32.22
CA MET A 1 28.16 9.69 30.88
C MET A 1 26.86 9.77 30.10
N THR A 2 26.27 10.96 29.98
CA THR A 2 25.14 11.20 29.10
C THR A 2 25.67 11.23 27.67
N GLN A 3 25.25 10.28 26.84
CA GLN A 3 25.53 10.38 25.39
C GLN A 3 24.70 11.55 24.85
N GLU A 4 25.38 12.52 24.26
CA GLU A 4 24.75 13.58 23.48
C GLU A 4 24.08 12.94 22.26
N THR A 5 22.76 12.81 22.27
CA THR A 5 22.00 12.26 21.14
C THR A 5 21.85 13.36 20.10
N GLN A 6 22.70 13.33 19.07
CA GLN A 6 22.57 14.24 17.94
C GLN A 6 21.25 13.96 17.20
N SER A 7 20.48 15.01 16.91
CA SER A 7 19.18 14.87 16.22
C SER A 7 19.37 14.42 14.77
N ALA A 8 18.64 13.37 14.37
CA ALA A 8 18.58 12.92 12.98
C ALA A 8 17.80 13.89 12.06
N ILE A 9 17.09 14.87 12.63
CA ILE A 9 16.35 15.89 11.89
C ILE A 9 17.29 17.06 11.60
N THR A 10 18.00 16.97 10.49
CA THR A 10 18.86 18.07 10.02
C THR A 10 18.03 19.29 9.60
N PRO A 11 18.64 20.48 9.48
CA PRO A 11 17.94 21.66 8.95
C PRO A 11 17.30 21.42 7.59
N GLU A 12 17.94 20.66 6.71
CA GLU A 12 17.43 20.29 5.39
C GLU A 12 16.19 19.41 5.51
N VAL A 13 16.21 18.37 6.36
CA VAL A 13 15.04 17.50 6.60
C VAL A 13 13.90 18.29 7.22
N LYS A 14 14.19 19.22 8.14
CA LYS A 14 13.17 20.08 8.76
C LYS A 14 12.50 21.01 7.74
N ALA A 15 13.26 21.50 6.76
CA ALA A 15 12.73 22.34 5.69
C ALA A 15 11.77 21.58 4.75
N MET A 16 11.84 20.25 4.70
CA MET A 16 10.95 19.41 3.88
C MET A 16 9.56 19.18 4.51
N ILE A 17 9.34 19.57 5.77
CA ILE A 17 8.04 19.38 6.44
C ILE A 17 6.97 20.25 5.75
N GLY A 18 5.90 19.61 5.28
CA GLY A 18 4.79 20.28 4.59
C GLY A 18 5.05 20.58 3.12
N VAL A 19 6.23 20.22 2.58
CA VAL A 19 6.49 20.25 1.14
C VAL A 19 5.76 19.09 0.47
N ALA A 20 4.92 19.39 -0.51
CA ALA A 20 4.22 18.37 -1.29
C ALA A 20 5.22 17.60 -2.16
N GLY A 21 5.12 16.27 -2.14
CA GLY A 21 5.89 15.40 -3.04
C GLY A 21 5.26 15.33 -4.42
N ASP A 22 6.06 14.91 -5.40
CA ASP A 22 5.58 14.65 -6.75
C ASP A 22 4.70 13.39 -6.80
N VAL A 23 3.74 13.39 -7.72
CA VAL A 23 2.98 12.18 -8.05
C VAL A 23 3.89 11.23 -8.81
N VAL A 24 4.06 10.02 -8.29
CA VAL A 24 4.86 8.96 -8.93
C VAL A 24 3.93 7.86 -9.42
N GLU A 25 4.11 7.46 -10.67
CA GLU A 25 3.39 6.32 -11.24
C GLU A 25 3.94 5.00 -10.68
N SER A 26 3.04 4.07 -10.38
CA SER A 26 3.42 2.71 -9.99
C SER A 26 4.12 2.01 -11.15
N TRP A 27 5.27 1.42 -10.89
CA TRP A 27 6.03 0.66 -11.89
C TRP A 27 5.30 -0.58 -12.42
N GLY A 28 4.35 -1.13 -11.64
CA GLY A 28 3.65 -2.37 -11.95
C GLY A 28 2.14 -2.20 -12.09
N VAL A 29 1.54 -3.13 -12.85
CA VAL A 29 0.09 -3.29 -12.97
C VAL A 29 -0.42 -4.17 -11.83
N VAL A 30 -1.59 -3.84 -11.30
CA VAL A 30 -2.28 -4.70 -10.35
C VAL A 30 -3.03 -5.78 -11.11
N ASP A 31 -2.45 -6.98 -11.19
CA ASP A 31 -3.04 -8.13 -11.87
C ASP A 31 -3.45 -9.25 -10.87
N ALA A 32 -4.13 -10.27 -11.39
CA ALA A 32 -4.63 -11.38 -10.59
C ALA A 32 -3.52 -12.18 -9.90
N GLU A 33 -2.34 -12.30 -10.53
CA GLU A 33 -1.22 -13.02 -9.92
C GLU A 33 -0.63 -12.22 -8.75
N TYR A 34 -0.48 -10.90 -8.92
CA TYR A 34 -0.01 -10.00 -7.89
C TYR A 34 -0.97 -9.98 -6.69
N LEU A 35 -2.28 -9.89 -6.94
CA LEU A 35 -3.32 -9.97 -5.91
C LEU A 35 -3.26 -11.30 -5.14
N ARG A 36 -3.13 -12.42 -5.84
CA ARG A 36 -3.00 -13.74 -5.21
C ARG A 36 -1.75 -13.84 -4.33
N ARG A 37 -0.60 -13.35 -4.80
CA ARG A 37 0.65 -13.36 -4.01
C ARG A 37 0.55 -12.45 -2.79
N PHE A 38 -0.03 -11.26 -2.94
CA PHE A 38 -0.20 -10.30 -1.85
C PHE A 38 -1.11 -10.84 -0.75
N THR A 39 -2.32 -11.29 -1.12
CA THR A 39 -3.32 -11.82 -0.18
C THR A 39 -2.82 -13.02 0.60
N GLN A 40 -2.07 -13.93 -0.05
CA GLN A 40 -1.39 -15.04 0.62
C GLN A 40 -0.32 -14.55 1.62
N ALA A 41 0.48 -13.55 1.24
CA ALA A 41 1.55 -13.03 2.10
C ALA A 41 1.02 -12.32 3.36
N VAL A 42 -0.09 -11.59 3.24
CA VAL A 42 -0.75 -10.93 4.38
C VAL A 42 -1.73 -11.85 5.12
N MET A 43 -1.90 -13.09 4.65
CA MET A 43 -2.85 -14.08 5.18
C MET A 43 -4.29 -13.56 5.26
N ASP A 44 -4.72 -12.76 4.29
CA ASP A 44 -6.09 -12.26 4.20
C ASP A 44 -6.97 -13.31 3.50
N PRO A 45 -7.92 -13.96 4.21
CA PRO A 45 -8.69 -15.06 3.66
C PRO A 45 -9.86 -14.59 2.79
N ASP A 46 -10.07 -13.29 2.61
CA ASP A 46 -11.27 -12.79 1.95
C ASP A 46 -11.33 -13.20 0.46
N PRO A 47 -12.36 -13.97 0.04
CA PRO A 47 -12.49 -14.49 -1.31
C PRO A 47 -12.70 -13.40 -2.37
N ARG A 48 -13.09 -12.18 -1.98
CA ARG A 48 -13.31 -11.04 -2.91
C ARG A 48 -12.08 -10.68 -3.75
N TYR A 49 -10.89 -11.13 -3.33
CA TYR A 49 -9.63 -10.77 -3.97
C TYR A 49 -9.13 -11.84 -4.96
N TRP A 50 -9.77 -13.01 -5.04
CA TRP A 50 -9.30 -14.11 -5.89
C TRP A 50 -10.39 -15.05 -6.43
N ASP A 51 -11.59 -15.04 -5.84
CA ASP A 51 -12.74 -15.85 -6.28
C ASP A 51 -13.69 -14.98 -7.12
N GLU A 52 -13.70 -15.22 -8.43
CA GLU A 52 -14.56 -14.49 -9.36
C GLU A 52 -16.07 -14.72 -9.12
N GLU A 53 -16.47 -15.93 -8.70
CA GLU A 53 -17.88 -16.24 -8.47
C GLU A 53 -18.38 -15.53 -7.21
N PHE A 54 -17.57 -15.55 -6.15
CA PHE A 54 -17.86 -14.78 -4.93
C PHE A 54 -17.90 -13.29 -5.25
N ALA A 55 -16.92 -12.77 -5.98
CA ALA A 55 -16.80 -11.34 -6.26
C ALA A 55 -18.02 -10.78 -7.03
N LYS A 56 -18.56 -11.55 -7.99
CA LYS A 56 -19.81 -11.21 -8.72
C LYS A 56 -21.03 -11.07 -7.82
N SER A 57 -21.05 -11.75 -6.67
CA SER A 57 -22.14 -11.64 -5.69
C SER A 57 -22.05 -10.36 -4.83
N THR A 58 -20.92 -9.66 -4.88
CA THR A 58 -20.69 -8.44 -4.10
C THR A 58 -21.12 -7.19 -4.88
N PRO A 59 -21.28 -6.03 -4.21
CA PRO A 59 -21.59 -4.76 -4.89
C PRO A 59 -20.56 -4.33 -5.94
N TYR A 60 -19.34 -4.88 -5.91
CA TYR A 60 -18.29 -4.57 -6.86
C TYR A 60 -18.46 -5.33 -8.18
N GLY A 61 -19.10 -6.51 -8.17
CA GLY A 61 -19.33 -7.32 -9.36
C GLY A 61 -18.08 -7.99 -9.97
N GLU A 62 -16.89 -7.70 -9.45
CA GLU A 62 -15.60 -8.19 -9.93
C GLU A 62 -14.56 -8.25 -8.79
N ILE A 63 -13.44 -8.93 -9.04
CA ILE A 63 -12.32 -8.99 -8.10
C ILE A 63 -11.78 -7.57 -7.89
N ILE A 64 -11.60 -7.20 -6.62
CA ILE A 64 -11.03 -5.90 -6.25
C ILE A 64 -9.64 -6.05 -5.63
N THR A 65 -8.93 -4.94 -5.55
CA THR A 65 -7.66 -4.86 -4.82
C THR A 65 -7.90 -4.63 -3.33
N PRO A 66 -7.21 -5.35 -2.42
CA PRO A 66 -7.26 -5.06 -0.99
C PRO A 66 -6.90 -3.59 -0.69
N PRO A 67 -7.70 -2.85 0.11
CA PRO A 67 -7.44 -1.43 0.36
C PRO A 67 -6.06 -1.14 0.95
N ILE A 68 -5.50 -2.07 1.73
CA ILE A 68 -4.17 -1.96 2.34
C ILE A 68 -3.03 -1.96 1.30
N MET A 69 -3.28 -2.44 0.07
CA MET A 69 -2.28 -2.44 -0.99
C MET A 69 -2.03 -1.02 -1.54
N VAL A 70 -2.97 -0.11 -1.35
CA VAL A 70 -2.82 1.29 -1.76
C VAL A 70 -2.27 2.10 -0.58
N ARG A 71 -1.09 2.68 -0.75
CA ARG A 71 -0.53 3.64 0.21
C ARG A 71 -0.86 5.05 -0.26
N ARG A 72 -1.61 5.79 0.53
CA ARG A 72 -1.78 7.25 0.31
C ARG A 72 -0.49 7.95 0.72
N THR A 73 0.24 8.49 -0.26
CA THR A 73 1.32 9.44 -0.07
C THR A 73 0.78 10.83 0.23
#